data_AF-A0A8H5J5V5-F1
#
_entry.id   AF-A0A8H5J5V5-F1
#
_cell.length_a   1.000
_cell.length_b   1.000
_cell.length_c   1.000
_cell.angle_alpha   90.00
_cell.angle_beta   90.00
_cell.angle_gamma   90.00
#
_symmetry.space_group_name_H-M   'P 1'
#
loop_
_entity.id
_entity.type
_entity.pdbx_description
1 polymer ?
#
loop_
_entity_poly.entity_id
_entity_poly.type
_entity_poly.pdbx_seq_one_letter_code
_entity_poly.pdbx_strand_id
1 'polypeptide(L)'
;MVFTSLVTGYPAPRSNFDGDKPLPLTPDEVTSEWLSEALGVAVKDSSVIPGTSSKVFVDLTFRDGVETEIPSRMLPTYRREAEFYFHVASQAKILLPKIWFAGTNTVNGQGIFIMSDVTSEATFGTPLEPWTPERVGEALK
;
A
#
# COMPACT_ATOMS: atom_id res chain seq x y z
N MET A 1 21.36 1.78 1.52
CA MET A 1 20.88 0.48 1.00
C MET A 1 19.74 0.81 0.05
N VAL A 2 19.85 0.48 -1.24
CA VAL A 2 18.77 0.77 -2.21
C VAL A 2 17.77 -0.38 -2.10
N PHE A 3 16.58 -0.10 -1.57
CA PHE A 3 15.50 -1.07 -1.54
C PHE A 3 14.78 -1.03 -2.89
N THR A 4 14.69 -2.16 -3.58
CA THR A 4 13.90 -2.24 -4.83
C THR A 4 12.42 -2.17 -4.50
N SER A 5 11.77 -1.08 -4.90
CA SER A 5 10.35 -0.78 -4.69
C SER A 5 9.47 -1.32 -5.82
N LEU A 6 9.98 -1.37 -7.06
CA LEU A 6 9.27 -1.96 -8.19
C LEU A 6 9.76 -3.39 -8.49
N VAL A 7 8.84 -4.33 -8.67
CA VAL A 7 9.14 -5.75 -8.87
C VAL A 7 8.34 -6.38 -10.01
N THR A 8 8.90 -7.38 -10.67
CA THR A 8 8.21 -8.22 -11.67
C THR A 8 8.05 -9.63 -11.12
N GLY A 9 6.80 -10.03 -10.85
CA GLY A 9 6.52 -11.26 -10.12
C GLY A 9 6.99 -11.20 -8.66
N TYR A 10 6.09 -11.43 -7.72
CA TYR A 10 6.44 -11.49 -6.30
C TYR A 10 5.67 -12.62 -5.61
N PRO A 11 6.24 -13.23 -4.54
CA PRO A 11 5.53 -14.24 -3.76
C PRO A 11 4.23 -13.66 -3.21
N ALA A 12 3.19 -14.49 -3.09
CA ALA A 12 1.89 -14.04 -2.59
C ALA A 12 2.05 -13.19 -1.31
N PRO A 13 1.32 -12.06 -1.22
CA PRO A 13 1.45 -11.16 -0.07
C PRO A 13 1.00 -11.87 1.21
N ARG A 14 1.50 -11.40 2.36
CA ARG A 14 1.14 -11.97 3.66
C ARG A 14 -0.30 -11.58 3.98
N SER A 15 -1.18 -12.55 4.24
CA SER A 15 -2.45 -12.35 4.96
C SER A 15 -3.22 -13.67 5.14
N ASN A 16 -4.21 -13.65 6.04
CA ASN A 16 -5.40 -14.50 5.91
C ASN A 16 -6.43 -13.70 5.11
N PHE A 17 -6.57 -13.99 3.81
CA PHE A 17 -7.19 -13.09 2.83
C PHE A 17 -8.68 -12.78 3.08
N ASP A 18 -9.43 -13.73 3.64
CA ASP A 18 -10.82 -13.53 4.09
C ASP A 18 -10.88 -13.75 5.61
N GLY A 19 -10.04 -13.02 6.35
CA GLY A 19 -9.94 -13.17 7.79
C GLY A 19 -11.22 -12.78 8.52
N ASP A 20 -11.52 -13.51 9.61
CA ASP A 20 -12.62 -13.18 10.52
C ASP A 20 -12.31 -12.00 11.45
N LYS A 21 -11.03 -11.58 11.50
CA LYS A 21 -10.60 -10.39 12.24
C LYS A 21 -10.99 -9.12 11.46
N PRO A 22 -11.53 -8.09 12.13
CA PRO A 22 -11.79 -6.82 11.47
C PRO A 22 -10.49 -6.17 10.98
N LEU A 23 -10.55 -5.58 9.78
CA LEU A 23 -9.50 -4.70 9.27
C LEU A 23 -9.73 -3.27 9.79
N PRO A 24 -8.66 -2.47 9.95
CA PRO A 24 -8.75 -1.06 10.33
C PRO A 24 -9.68 -0.25 9.42
N LEU A 25 -10.71 0.34 10.00
CA LEU A 25 -11.67 1.24 9.36
C LEU A 25 -11.29 2.71 9.54
N THR A 26 -10.50 3.04 10.56
CA THR A 26 -9.99 4.40 10.80
C THR A 26 -8.47 4.44 10.80
N PRO A 27 -7.84 5.60 10.56
CA PRO A 27 -6.38 5.74 10.69
C PRO A 27 -5.86 5.35 12.08
N ASP A 28 -6.60 5.67 13.14
CA ASP A 28 -6.21 5.36 14.53
C ASP A 28 -6.16 3.86 14.82
N GLU A 29 -6.86 3.05 14.04
CA GLU A 29 -6.84 1.58 14.14
C GLU A 29 -5.63 0.96 13.41
N VAL A 30 -4.86 1.74 12.64
CA VAL A 30 -3.60 1.31 12.01
C VAL A 30 -2.48 1.50 13.04
N THR A 31 -2.45 0.64 14.05
CA THR A 31 -1.45 0.71 15.14
C THR A 31 -0.14 0.02 14.77
N SER A 32 0.94 0.31 15.51
CA SER A 32 2.21 -0.41 15.38
C SER A 32 2.08 -1.91 15.60
N GLU A 33 1.18 -2.36 16.49
CA GLU A 33 0.88 -3.78 16.70
C GLU A 33 0.23 -4.39 15.46
N TRP A 34 -0.77 -3.73 14.90
CA TRP A 34 -1.44 -4.20 13.69
C TRP A 34 -0.47 -4.25 12.50
N LEU A 35 0.36 -3.20 12.34
CA LEU A 35 1.41 -3.16 11.32
C LEU A 35 2.46 -4.25 11.54
N SER A 36 2.81 -4.56 12.78
CA SER A 36 3.73 -5.65 13.10
C SER A 36 3.18 -7.01 12.70
N GLU A 37 1.88 -7.26 12.95
CA GLU A 37 1.19 -8.47 12.51
C GLU A 37 1.12 -8.54 10.99
N ALA A 38 0.68 -7.46 10.33
CA ALA A 38 0.53 -7.38 8.88
C ALA A 38 1.85 -7.53 8.13
N LEU A 39 2.93 -6.89 8.62
CA LEU A 39 4.24 -6.92 8.00
C LEU A 39 5.09 -8.11 8.44
N GLY A 40 4.73 -8.79 9.53
CA GLY A 40 5.49 -9.91 10.11
C GLY A 40 6.90 -9.52 10.58
N VAL A 41 7.06 -8.27 11.02
CA VAL A 41 8.29 -7.70 11.57
C VAL A 41 7.91 -6.69 12.65
N ALA A 42 8.65 -6.63 13.76
CA ALA A 42 8.31 -5.73 14.85
C ALA A 42 8.49 -4.26 14.43
N VAL A 43 7.39 -3.50 14.46
CA VAL A 43 7.33 -2.04 14.29
C VAL A 43 7.45 -1.42 15.69
N LYS A 44 8.38 -0.47 15.86
CA LYS A 44 8.61 0.21 17.15
C LYS A 44 7.65 1.39 17.31
N ASP A 45 7.48 2.16 16.25
CA ASP A 45 6.57 3.30 16.20
C ASP A 45 6.06 3.49 14.77
N SER A 46 4.87 4.05 14.63
CA SER A 46 4.21 4.24 13.34
C SER A 46 3.38 5.51 13.35
N SER A 47 3.54 6.34 12.33
CA SER A 47 2.65 7.46 12.07
C SER A 47 1.93 7.26 10.75
N VAL A 48 0.64 7.62 10.70
CA VAL A 48 -0.22 7.40 9.53
C VAL A 48 -0.46 8.74 8.85
N ILE A 49 0.22 8.97 7.73
CA ILE A 49 0.08 10.17 6.89
C ILE A 49 -1.11 9.97 5.95
N PRO A 50 -2.13 10.83 5.93
CA PRO A 50 -3.26 10.65 5.04
C PRO A 50 -2.94 11.02 3.60
N GLY A 51 -3.47 10.23 2.69
CA GLY A 51 -3.43 10.48 1.25
C GLY A 51 -4.73 11.06 0.74
N THR A 52 -4.90 11.04 -0.58
CA THR A 52 -6.15 11.48 -1.20
C THR A 52 -7.25 10.42 -1.03
N SER A 53 -8.41 10.86 -0.56
CA SER A 53 -9.61 10.02 -0.38
C SER A 53 -9.39 8.87 0.62
N SER A 54 -9.20 7.65 0.15
CA SER A 54 -9.18 6.44 0.98
C SER A 54 -7.78 5.79 1.10
N LYS A 55 -6.72 6.52 0.76
CA LYS A 55 -5.34 6.08 0.93
C LYS A 55 -4.72 6.68 2.18
N VAL A 56 -3.88 5.91 2.85
CA VAL A 56 -2.94 6.40 3.85
C VAL A 56 -1.53 5.97 3.45
N PHE A 57 -0.57 6.86 3.67
CA PHE A 57 0.85 6.55 3.73
C PHE A 57 1.19 6.27 5.19
N VAL A 58 2.13 5.38 5.45
CA VAL A 58 2.54 5.05 6.82
C VAL A 58 4.03 5.28 6.91
N ASP A 59 4.45 6.13 7.83
CA ASP A 59 5.85 6.20 8.21
C ASP A 59 6.10 5.17 9.31
N LEU A 60 7.10 4.33 9.09
CA LEU A 60 7.40 3.20 9.95
C LEU A 60 8.78 3.42 10.55
N THR A 61 8.81 3.81 11.82
CA THR A 61 10.06 3.77 12.56
C THR A 61 10.27 2.36 13.06
N PHE A 62 11.05 1.62 12.29
CA PHE A 62 11.96 0.62 12.84
C PHE A 62 13.15 1.44 13.40
N ARG A 63 13.67 1.18 14.61
CA ARG A 63 14.75 1.98 15.28
C ARG A 63 15.66 2.75 14.27
N ASP A 64 15.82 4.08 14.19
CA ASP A 64 15.22 5.30 14.73
C ASP A 64 15.15 6.38 13.59
N GLY A 65 14.19 7.32 13.62
CA GLY A 65 14.33 8.71 13.14
C GLY A 65 13.65 9.17 11.82
N VAL A 66 12.50 9.88 11.93
CA VAL A 66 12.04 11.14 11.27
C VAL A 66 10.51 11.32 11.51
N GLU A 67 10.02 12.56 11.63
CA GLU A 67 8.63 12.94 12.03
C GLU A 67 7.89 13.78 10.96
N THR A 68 6.54 13.64 10.82
CA THR A 68 5.58 14.63 10.24
C THR A 68 4.07 14.21 10.38
N GLU A 69 3.10 15.13 10.24
CA GLU A 69 1.73 15.22 10.87
C GLU A 69 0.46 14.73 10.06
N ILE A 70 -0.72 14.58 10.72
CA ILE A 70 -1.92 13.75 10.35
C ILE A 70 -3.32 14.46 10.41
N PRO A 71 -4.24 14.23 9.42
CA PRO A 71 -5.73 14.32 9.57
C PRO A 71 -6.58 13.00 9.48
N SER A 72 -7.93 13.11 9.37
CA SER A 72 -8.92 12.50 10.28
C SER A 72 -9.98 11.44 9.79
N ARG A 73 -9.85 10.72 8.64
CA ARG A 73 -10.77 9.58 8.31
C ARG A 73 -10.37 8.65 7.13
N MET A 74 -10.70 7.34 7.19
CA MET A 74 -10.63 6.34 6.09
C MET A 74 -12.02 5.80 5.69
N LEU A 75 -12.19 5.30 4.45
CA LEU A 75 -13.46 4.76 3.91
C LEU A 75 -13.34 3.27 3.48
N PRO A 76 -14.38 2.43 3.66
CA PRO A 76 -14.37 1.01 3.31
C PRO A 76 -14.50 0.81 1.79
N THR A 77 -13.38 0.96 1.10
CA THR A 77 -13.22 0.76 -0.35
C THR A 77 -12.05 -0.21 -0.59
N TYR A 78 -11.76 -0.61 -1.83
CA TYR A 78 -10.58 -1.41 -2.22
C TYR A 78 -10.58 -2.94 -2.06
N ARG A 79 -11.74 -3.60 -1.87
CA ARG A 79 -11.78 -5.08 -1.89
C ARG A 79 -11.21 -5.66 -3.20
N ARG A 80 -11.59 -5.09 -4.35
CA ARG A 80 -11.13 -5.57 -5.68
C ARG A 80 -9.63 -5.38 -5.89
N GLU A 81 -9.09 -4.28 -5.40
CA GLU A 81 -7.66 -3.99 -5.45
C GLU A 81 -6.88 -4.96 -4.54
N ALA A 82 -7.38 -5.26 -3.34
CA ALA A 82 -6.80 -6.30 -2.49
C ALA A 82 -6.85 -7.69 -3.16
N GLU A 83 -7.97 -8.06 -3.79
CA GLU A 83 -8.11 -9.30 -4.58
C GLU A 83 -7.12 -9.35 -5.74
N PHE A 84 -6.93 -8.24 -6.46
CA PHE A 84 -5.96 -8.14 -7.54
C PHE A 84 -4.54 -8.41 -7.03
N TYR A 85 -4.10 -7.70 -5.98
CA TYR A 85 -2.75 -7.84 -5.45
C TYR A 85 -2.50 -9.20 -4.76
N PHE A 86 -3.53 -9.86 -4.26
CA PHE A 86 -3.41 -11.18 -3.66
C PHE A 86 -3.41 -12.30 -4.70
N HIS A 87 -4.36 -12.31 -5.65
CA HIS A 87 -4.56 -13.43 -6.56
C HIS A 87 -3.91 -13.26 -7.94
N VAL A 88 -3.89 -12.03 -8.47
CA VAL A 88 -3.61 -11.76 -9.89
C VAL A 88 -2.20 -11.22 -10.10
N ALA A 89 -1.75 -10.30 -9.25
CA ALA A 89 -0.51 -9.56 -9.43
C ALA A 89 0.75 -10.44 -9.52
N SER A 90 0.81 -11.57 -8.79
CA SER A 90 1.92 -12.52 -8.87
C SER A 90 2.02 -13.24 -10.23
N GLN A 91 0.93 -13.28 -10.98
CA GLN A 91 0.84 -13.90 -12.31
C GLN A 91 1.07 -12.88 -13.44
N ALA A 92 1.04 -11.58 -13.13
CA ALA A 92 1.19 -10.53 -14.10
C ALA A 92 2.67 -10.33 -14.47
N LYS A 93 2.94 -10.19 -15.77
CA LYS A 93 4.29 -9.89 -16.31
C LYS A 93 4.48 -8.39 -16.51
N ILE A 94 4.06 -7.59 -15.53
CA ILE A 94 4.15 -6.14 -15.54
C ILE A 94 4.90 -5.67 -14.30
N LEU A 95 5.49 -4.49 -14.36
CA LEU A 95 6.18 -3.87 -13.24
C LEU A 95 5.14 -3.35 -12.24
N LEU A 96 5.21 -3.80 -10.99
CA LEU A 96 4.27 -3.43 -9.93
C LEU A 96 5.02 -2.94 -8.68
N PRO A 97 4.39 -2.07 -7.86
CA PRO A 97 4.86 -1.82 -6.51
C PRO A 97 4.96 -3.13 -5.74
N LYS A 98 6.00 -3.28 -4.93
CA LYS A 98 6.15 -4.43 -4.04
C LYS A 98 5.02 -4.40 -3.01
N ILE A 99 4.28 -5.51 -2.91
CA ILE A 99 3.20 -5.68 -1.95
C ILE A 99 3.68 -6.51 -0.77
N TRP A 100 3.50 -5.99 0.44
CA TRP A 100 3.86 -6.69 1.68
C TRP A 100 2.66 -7.38 2.33
N PHE A 101 1.48 -6.75 2.24
CA PHE A 101 0.23 -7.24 2.79
C PHE A 101 -0.91 -6.96 1.81
N ALA A 102 -1.85 -7.89 1.70
CA ALA A 102 -3.13 -7.65 1.03
C ALA A 102 -4.17 -8.56 1.67
N GLY A 103 -5.20 -7.99 2.29
CA GLY A 103 -6.23 -8.73 3.00
C GLY A 103 -7.59 -8.08 2.84
N THR A 104 -8.62 -8.90 3.00
CA THR A 104 -10.00 -8.47 3.11
C THR A 104 -10.59 -9.04 4.40
N ASN A 105 -11.76 -8.57 4.77
CA ASN A 105 -12.58 -9.27 5.75
C ASN A 105 -14.00 -9.47 5.24
N THR A 106 -14.68 -10.41 5.87
CA THR A 106 -16.08 -10.72 5.61
C THR A 106 -17.03 -9.86 6.44
N VAL A 107 -16.52 -9.27 7.53
CA VAL A 107 -17.31 -8.49 8.51
C VAL A 107 -17.78 -7.15 7.96
N ASN A 108 -16.89 -6.37 7.32
CA ASN A 108 -17.22 -5.05 6.79
C ASN A 108 -16.97 -4.92 5.28
N GLY A 109 -16.51 -5.99 4.62
CA GLY A 109 -16.32 -6.07 3.17
C GLY A 109 -15.16 -5.21 2.65
N GLN A 110 -14.29 -4.73 3.53
CA GLN A 110 -13.16 -3.86 3.21
C GLN A 110 -11.99 -4.68 2.62
N GLY A 111 -11.19 -4.01 1.78
CA GLY A 111 -9.86 -4.49 1.41
C GLY A 111 -8.78 -3.51 1.85
N ILE A 112 -7.65 -4.02 2.34
CA ILE A 112 -6.46 -3.25 2.65
C ILE A 112 -5.26 -3.94 2.02
N PHE A 113 -4.36 -3.18 1.44
CA PHE A 113 -3.08 -3.65 0.97
C PHE A 113 -1.99 -2.63 1.29
N ILE A 114 -0.79 -3.13 1.61
CA ILE A 114 0.38 -2.32 1.95
C ILE A 114 1.40 -2.51 0.83
N MET A 115 1.79 -1.41 0.21
CA MET A 115 2.71 -1.40 -0.93
C MET A 115 3.88 -0.45 -0.71
N SER A 116 4.96 -0.68 -1.44
CA SER A 116 6.14 0.17 -1.42
C SER A 116 5.91 1.57 -1.96
N ASP A 117 6.60 2.54 -1.37
CA ASP A 117 6.81 3.84 -2.00
C ASP A 117 7.76 3.68 -3.19
N VAL A 118 7.30 4.12 -4.37
CA VAL A 118 8.01 4.01 -5.66
C VAL A 118 8.52 5.36 -6.16
N THR A 119 8.41 6.43 -5.37
CA THR A 119 8.79 7.79 -5.78
C THR A 119 10.25 7.95 -6.19
N SER A 120 11.14 7.08 -5.70
CA SER A 120 12.55 7.05 -6.10
C SER A 120 12.81 6.35 -7.45
N GLU A 121 11.85 5.56 -7.94
CA GLU A 121 11.97 4.74 -9.16
C GLU A 121 10.97 5.16 -10.27
N ALA A 122 9.99 6.00 -9.94
CA ALA A 122 8.94 6.43 -10.85
C ALA A 122 8.70 7.94 -10.74
N THR A 123 8.24 8.53 -11.85
CA THR A 123 7.78 9.93 -11.87
C THR A 123 6.26 9.96 -12.02
N PHE A 124 5.63 10.91 -11.32
CA PHE A 124 4.20 11.09 -11.34
C PHE A 124 3.84 12.38 -12.08
N GLY A 125 2.69 12.36 -12.74
CA GLY A 125 2.15 13.53 -13.44
C GLY A 125 1.46 14.48 -12.49
N THR A 126 1.41 15.75 -12.87
CA THR A 126 0.56 16.75 -12.21
C THR A 126 -0.87 16.59 -12.72
N PRO A 127 -1.90 16.44 -11.86
CA PRO A 127 -3.30 16.28 -12.31
C PRO A 127 -3.85 17.46 -13.13
N LEU A 128 -3.22 18.62 -13.04
CA LEU A 128 -3.59 19.84 -13.77
C LEU A 128 -2.90 19.96 -15.13
N GLU A 129 -1.95 19.07 -15.44
CA GLU A 129 -1.13 19.13 -16.65
C GLU A 129 -1.38 17.89 -17.50
N PRO A 130 -1.92 18.04 -18.72
CA PRO A 130 -2.13 16.90 -19.59
C PRO A 130 -0.80 16.32 -20.04
N TRP A 131 -0.76 14.99 -20.22
CA TRP A 131 0.37 14.33 -20.85
C TRP A 131 0.18 14.33 -22.37
N THR A 132 1.24 14.68 -23.10
CA THR A 132 1.20 14.61 -24.57
C THR A 132 1.22 13.15 -25.04
N PRO A 133 0.63 12.83 -26.21
CA PRO A 133 0.70 11.49 -26.78
C PRO A 133 2.13 10.95 -26.90
N GLU A 134 3.10 11.81 -27.22
CA GLU A 134 4.51 11.45 -27.35
C GLU A 134 5.09 11.00 -26.01
N ARG A 135 4.83 11.76 -24.93
CA ARG A 135 5.27 11.42 -23.57
C ARG A 135 4.67 10.09 -23.11
N VAL A 136 3.38 9.87 -23.36
CA VAL A 136 2.72 8.59 -23.02
C VAL A 136 3.32 7.45 -23.83
N GLY A 137 3.57 7.67 -25.13
CA GLY A 137 4.15 6.68 -26.03
C GLY A 137 5.58 6.27 -25.66
N GLU A 138 6.38 7.15 -25.04
CA GLU A 138 7.70 6.81 -24.52
C GLU A 138 7.65 5.86 -23.33
N ALA A 139 6.64 5.99 -22.46
CA ALA A 139 6.48 5.14 -21.27
C ALA A 139 5.94 3.73 -21.56
N LEU A 140 5.51 3.45 -22.80
CA LEU A 140 4.96 2.16 -23.24
C LEU A 140 5.99 1.28 -23.98
N LYS A 141 7.21 1.77 -24.19
CA LYS A 141 8.30 1.07 -24.88
C LYS A 141 9.13 0.25 -23.90
#